data_AF-A0A433BXY5-F1
#
_entry.id   AF-A0A433BXY5-F1
#
_cell.length_a   1.000
_cell.length_b   1.000
_cell.length_c   1.000
_cell.angle_alpha   90.00
_cell.angle_beta   90.00
_cell.angle_gamma   90.00
#
_symmetry.space_group_name_H-M   'P 1'
#
loop_
_entity.id
_entity.type
_entity.pdbx_description
1 polymer ?
#
loop_
_entity_poly.entity_id
_entity_poly.type
_entity_poly.pdbx_seq_one_letter_code
_entity_poly.pdbx_strand_id
1 'polypeptide(L)'
;MDISRRTFTLAGLAATALAGCGGGSSSNTNLRLLNTNVSSPNALSLEVNGTVISSGVAFGQVGSYVSVGTDTNTVRVLDQNGTAIYSSS
;
A
#
# COMPACT_ATOMS: atom_id res chain seq x y z
N MET A 1 -33.00 60.67 1.77
CA MET A 1 -33.15 59.21 1.95
C MET A 1 -31.79 58.67 2.32
N ASP A 2 -31.53 58.57 3.63
CA ASP A 2 -30.28 58.09 4.21
C ASP A 2 -30.13 56.58 4.00
N ILE A 3 -29.10 56.16 3.27
CA ILE A 3 -28.65 54.76 3.25
C ILE A 3 -27.50 54.64 4.24
N SER A 4 -27.81 54.00 5.37
CA SER A 4 -26.93 53.72 6.50
C SER A 4 -25.74 52.86 6.06
N ARG A 5 -24.52 53.36 6.26
CA ARG A 5 -23.27 52.60 6.10
C ARG A 5 -23.13 51.60 7.25
N ARG A 6 -23.57 50.36 7.04
CA ARG A 6 -23.35 49.26 7.99
C ARG A 6 -21.96 48.65 7.77
N THR A 7 -20.99 49.20 8.49
CA THR A 7 -19.69 48.56 8.75
C THR A 7 -19.92 47.21 9.42
N PHE A 8 -19.66 46.11 8.71
CA PHE A 8 -19.61 44.76 9.30
C PHE A 8 -18.18 44.49 9.77
N THR A 9 -17.94 44.73 11.06
CA THR A 9 -16.66 44.41 11.70
C THR A 9 -16.59 42.91 12.02
N LEU A 10 -15.49 42.33 11.55
CA LEU A 10 -15.04 40.94 11.60
C LEU A 10 -14.95 40.38 13.04
N ALA A 11 -15.55 39.22 13.32
CA ALA A 11 -15.05 38.25 14.32
C ALA A 11 -15.99 37.03 14.40
N GLY A 12 -15.60 35.93 13.77
CA GLY A 12 -16.24 34.62 13.99
C GLY A 12 -15.20 33.55 13.77
N LEU A 13 -14.71 32.95 14.86
CA LEU A 13 -13.71 31.90 14.86
C LEU A 13 -14.08 30.76 13.90
N ALA A 14 -13.38 30.64 12.78
CA ALA A 14 -13.37 29.43 11.96
C ALA A 14 -12.05 28.68 12.20
N ALA A 15 -11.80 28.29 13.45
CA ALA A 15 -10.70 27.40 13.78
C ALA A 15 -11.27 26.24 14.61
N THR A 16 -11.67 25.16 13.93
CA THR A 16 -11.80 23.78 14.47
C THR A 16 -12.48 22.87 13.45
N ALA A 17 -11.81 22.59 12.33
CA ALA A 17 -12.13 21.39 11.54
C ALA A 17 -10.92 20.94 10.72
N LEU A 18 -9.77 20.76 11.37
CA LEU A 18 -8.67 19.98 10.78
C LEU A 18 -8.34 18.74 11.64
N ALA A 19 -9.30 18.27 12.43
CA ALA A 19 -9.23 16.95 13.07
C ALA A 19 -9.72 15.91 12.05
N GLY A 20 -8.84 15.50 11.15
CA GLY A 20 -9.23 14.57 10.09
C GLY A 20 -8.11 13.88 9.33
N CYS A 21 -6.84 13.95 9.77
CA CYS A 21 -5.89 12.90 9.39
C CYS A 21 -6.12 11.72 10.34
N GLY A 22 -7.20 10.96 10.12
CA GLY A 22 -7.45 9.70 10.79
C GLY A 22 -6.41 8.67 10.34
N GLY A 23 -5.20 8.77 10.89
CA GLY A 23 -4.17 7.76 10.76
C GLY A 23 -4.56 6.55 11.59
N GLY A 24 -5.44 5.71 11.06
CA GLY A 24 -5.70 4.39 11.63
C GLY A 24 -4.41 3.57 11.57
N SER A 25 -3.87 3.18 12.73
CA SER A 25 -2.81 2.17 12.79
C SER A 25 -3.43 0.83 12.42
N SER A 26 -3.34 0.45 11.15
CA SER A 26 -3.65 -0.91 10.71
C SER A 26 -2.43 -1.77 11.00
N SER A 27 -2.62 -2.85 11.76
CA SER A 27 -1.57 -3.87 11.97
C SER A 27 -1.27 -4.68 10.71
N ASN A 28 -1.96 -4.39 9.60
CA ASN A 28 -1.79 -5.05 8.32
C ASN A 28 -1.57 -4.05 7.18
N THR A 29 -0.77 -4.48 6.20
CA THR A 29 -0.59 -3.84 4.89
C THR A 29 -0.95 -4.83 3.79
N ASN A 30 -1.09 -4.36 2.54
CA ASN A 30 -1.41 -5.21 1.40
C ASN A 30 -0.22 -5.29 0.44
N LEU A 31 0.18 -6.52 0.09
CA LEU A 31 1.23 -6.80 -0.89
C LEU A 31 0.63 -7.47 -2.13
N ARG A 32 1.25 -7.28 -3.29
CA ARG A 32 0.97 -8.07 -4.50
C ARG A 32 2.24 -8.20 -5.33
N LEU A 33 2.32 -9.25 -6.13
CA LEU A 33 3.44 -9.48 -7.05
C LEU A 33 3.05 -9.07 -8.48
N LEU A 34 3.86 -8.21 -9.09
CA LEU A 34 3.84 -7.91 -10.53
C LEU A 34 5.06 -8.58 -11.16
N ASN A 35 4.85 -9.44 -12.15
CA ASN A 35 5.95 -10.11 -12.84
C ASN A 35 6.29 -9.41 -14.16
N THR A 36 7.38 -8.65 -14.17
CA THR A 36 7.96 -8.01 -15.36
C THR A 36 9.35 -8.54 -15.68
N ASN A 37 9.67 -9.78 -15.27
CA ASN A 37 10.98 -10.36 -15.49
C ASN A 37 11.17 -10.79 -16.96
N VAL A 38 11.78 -9.92 -17.76
CA VAL A 38 12.01 -10.17 -19.20
C VAL A 38 13.14 -11.17 -19.48
N SER A 39 14.11 -11.31 -18.57
CA SER A 39 15.24 -12.23 -18.76
C SER A 39 14.88 -13.68 -18.43
N SER A 40 13.81 -13.89 -17.67
CA SER A 40 13.25 -15.21 -17.37
C SER A 40 11.72 -15.11 -17.24
N PRO A 41 10.96 -15.32 -18.34
CA PRO A 41 9.50 -15.11 -18.37
C PRO A 41 8.71 -16.23 -17.66
N ASN A 42 9.34 -16.92 -16.72
CA ASN A 42 8.74 -17.97 -15.92
C ASN A 42 7.78 -17.38 -14.88
N ALA A 43 6.86 -18.21 -14.40
CA ALA A 43 5.96 -17.82 -13.33
C ALA A 43 6.75 -17.65 -12.01
N LEU A 44 6.40 -16.60 -11.27
CA LEU A 44 7.04 -16.25 -10.00
C LEU A 44 6.06 -16.41 -8.83
N SER A 45 6.60 -16.60 -7.64
CA SER A 45 5.82 -16.64 -6.40
C SER A 45 6.36 -15.64 -5.38
N LEU A 46 5.48 -15.07 -4.57
CA LEU A 46 5.79 -14.19 -3.44
C LEU A 46 5.67 -14.98 -2.15
N GLU A 47 6.74 -15.02 -1.39
CA GLU A 47 6.83 -15.64 -0.07
C GLU A 47 7.05 -14.56 1.00
N VAL A 48 6.33 -14.69 2.11
CA VAL A 48 6.48 -13.85 3.30
C VAL A 48 6.63 -14.76 4.52
N ASN A 49 7.70 -14.58 5.30
CA ASN A 49 8.03 -15.38 6.49
C ASN A 49 7.97 -16.90 6.24
N GLY A 50 8.49 -17.36 5.09
CA GLY A 50 8.50 -18.77 4.70
C GLY A 50 7.16 -19.31 4.17
N THR A 51 6.12 -18.47 4.06
CA THR A 51 4.81 -18.86 3.52
C THR A 51 4.60 -18.23 2.14
N VAL A 52 4.32 -19.05 1.13
CA VAL A 52 3.95 -18.54 -0.20
C VAL A 52 2.54 -17.95 -0.14
N ILE A 53 2.45 -16.63 -0.31
CA ILE A 53 1.19 -15.88 -0.24
C ILE A 53 0.61 -15.56 -1.63
N SER A 54 1.44 -15.59 -2.67
CA SER A 54 0.99 -15.48 -4.06
C SER A 54 1.83 -16.43 -4.91
N SER A 55 1.20 -17.29 -5.70
CA SER A 55 1.89 -18.32 -6.47
C SER A 55 1.54 -18.22 -7.95
N GLY A 56 2.50 -18.52 -8.81
CA GLY A 56 2.24 -18.72 -10.24
C GLY A 56 1.93 -17.44 -11.01
N VAL A 57 2.46 -16.29 -10.61
CA VAL A 57 2.27 -15.03 -11.33
C VAL A 57 3.09 -15.07 -12.61
N ALA A 58 2.41 -15.31 -13.73
CA ALA A 58 3.01 -15.38 -15.07
C ALA A 58 3.58 -14.02 -15.53
N PHE A 59 4.48 -14.04 -16.50
CA PHE A 59 5.03 -12.81 -17.09
C PHE A 59 3.92 -11.89 -17.63
N GLY A 60 4.03 -10.59 -17.33
CA GLY A 60 3.06 -9.58 -17.70
C GLY A 60 1.76 -9.60 -16.87
N GLN A 61 1.65 -10.49 -15.89
CA GLN A 61 0.49 -10.58 -15.00
C GLN A 61 0.78 -10.00 -13.62
N VAL A 62 -0.31 -9.73 -12.90
CA VAL A 62 -0.31 -9.21 -11.54
C VAL A 62 -1.11 -10.16 -10.65
N GLY A 63 -0.51 -10.58 -9.54
CA GLY A 63 -1.19 -11.35 -8.50
C GLY A 63 -2.20 -10.51 -7.72
N SER A 64 -3.14 -11.17 -7.05
CA SER A 64 -4.07 -10.52 -6.12
C SER A 64 -3.34 -9.86 -4.96
N TYR A 65 -3.95 -8.82 -4.39
CA TYR A 65 -3.49 -8.28 -3.11
C TYR A 65 -3.71 -9.30 -1.99
N VAL A 66 -2.74 -9.39 -1.10
CA VAL A 66 -2.79 -10.23 0.11
C VAL A 66 -2.44 -9.37 1.30
N SER A 67 -3.24 -9.50 2.36
CA SER A 67 -3.01 -8.80 3.62
C SER A 67 -1.90 -9.49 4.41
N VAL A 68 -0.92 -8.72 4.87
CA VAL A 68 0.20 -9.19 5.68
C VAL A 68 0.38 -8.28 6.89
N GLY A 69 0.85 -8.83 8.00
CA GLY A 69 1.17 -8.04 9.20
C GLY A 69 2.23 -6.99 8.93
N THR A 70 2.18 -5.86 9.62
CA THR A 70 3.15 -4.75 9.49
C THR A 70 4.40 -4.91 10.35
N ASP A 71 4.55 -6.03 11.05
CA ASP A 71 5.77 -6.39 11.77
C ASP A 71 6.95 -6.57 10.80
N THR A 72 8.15 -6.84 11.33
CA THR A 72 9.30 -7.21 10.50
C THR A 72 8.97 -8.49 9.73
N ASN A 73 9.06 -8.42 8.40
CA ASN A 73 8.77 -9.53 7.50
C ASN A 73 10.00 -9.85 6.66
N THR A 74 10.33 -11.14 6.55
CA THR A 74 11.21 -11.63 5.49
C THR A 74 10.38 -11.81 4.22
N VAL A 75 10.78 -11.16 3.12
CA VAL A 75 10.07 -11.21 1.83
C VAL A 75 10.99 -11.81 0.78
N ARG A 76 10.51 -12.83 0.07
CA ARG A 76 11.26 -13.51 -0.99
C ARG A 76 10.42 -13.60 -2.26
N VAL A 77 11.07 -13.43 -3.41
CA VAL A 77 10.48 -13.77 -4.71
C VAL A 77 11.13 -15.07 -5.16
N LEU A 78 10.29 -16.07 -5.42
CA LEU A 78 10.72 -17.41 -5.81
C LEU A 78 10.49 -17.63 -7.31
N ASP A 79 11.39 -18.37 -7.94
CA ASP A 79 11.19 -18.93 -9.28
C ASP A 79 10.26 -20.15 -9.25
N GLN A 80 10.01 -20.73 -10.43
CA GLN A 80 9.17 -21.92 -10.60
C GLN A 80 9.70 -23.18 -9.91
N ASN A 81 10.97 -23.20 -9.50
CA ASN A 81 11.59 -24.31 -8.79
C ASN A 81 11.60 -24.08 -7.26
N GLY A 82 11.03 -22.98 -6.77
CA GLY A 82 11.06 -22.59 -5.36
C GLY A 82 12.39 -21.94 -4.92
N THR A 83 13.26 -21.57 -5.86
CA THR A 83 14.53 -20.90 -5.57
C THR A 83 14.30 -19.40 -5.44
N ALA A 84 14.86 -18.78 -4.40
CA ALA A 84 14.75 -17.32 -4.25
C ALA A 84 15.67 -16.59 -5.24
N ILE A 85 15.06 -15.73 -6.06
CA ILE A 85 15.75 -14.81 -6.97
C ILE A 85 15.86 -13.40 -6.38
N TYR A 86 15.11 -13.14 -5.31
CA TYR A 86 15.19 -11.93 -4.49
C TYR A 86 14.87 -12.29 -3.03
N SER A 87 15.52 -11.60 -2.09
CA SER A 87 15.29 -11.73 -0.65
C SER A 87 15.50 -10.39 0.04
N SER A 88 14.62 -10.07 0.98
CA SER A 88 14.69 -8.92 1.88
C SER A 88 14.32 -9.35 3.30
N SER A 89 14.97 -8.77 4.31
CA SER A 89 14.80 -9.08 5.74
C SER A 89 15.02 -7.84 6.58
#